data_AF-A9KJQ2-F1
#
_entry.id   AF-A9KJQ2-F1
#
_cell.length_a   1.000
_cell.length_b   1.000
_cell.length_c   1.000
_cell.angle_alpha   90.00
_cell.angle_beta   90.00
_cell.angle_gamma   90.00
#
_symmetry.space_group_name_H-M   'P 1'
#
loop_
_entity.id
_entity.type
_entity.pdbx_description
1 polymer ?
#
loop_
_entity_poly.entity_id
_entity_poly.type
_entity_poly.pdbx_seq_one_letter_code
_entity_poly.pdbx_strand_id
1 'polypeptide(L)'
;METFAQIALLDNYGLVVSMTAMEQNPLRRFTEDEDPVYQDSGLEIFINFGTDNQKFEYLNFEMNANGAMLSNCGTNKNRRKISDVTSYHAICKAELNDNDWNILLRIPMELICTFNEGRPLKQGDKFTFNCYKISEDPSIEHYASYSPIQSPVPNFHLPEFFAEATIVDC
;
A
#
# COMPACT_ATOMS: atom_id res chain seq x y z
N MET A 1 -16.12 -9.65 3.46
CA MET A 1 -16.00 -8.34 2.82
C MET A 1 -15.18 -8.54 1.55
N GLU A 2 -15.74 -8.19 0.41
CA GLU A 2 -15.01 -8.28 -0.87
C GLU A 2 -14.15 -7.02 -1.02
N THR A 3 -12.94 -7.19 -1.52
CA THR A 3 -12.01 -6.08 -1.75
C THR A 3 -11.24 -6.36 -3.02
N PHE A 4 -11.12 -5.32 -3.85
CA PHE A 4 -10.48 -5.39 -5.16
C PHE A 4 -9.32 -4.41 -5.22
N ALA A 5 -8.28 -4.75 -5.97
CA ALA A 5 -7.15 -3.87 -6.23
C ALA A 5 -6.74 -3.95 -7.70
N GLN A 6 -6.39 -2.81 -8.28
CA GLN A 6 -5.86 -2.66 -9.62
C GLN A 6 -4.62 -1.78 -9.55
N ILE A 7 -3.57 -2.16 -10.28
CA ILE A 7 -2.30 -1.43 -10.31
C ILE A 7 -1.93 -1.19 -11.77
N ALA A 8 -1.64 0.06 -12.11
CA ALA A 8 -1.20 0.46 -13.44
C ALA A 8 0.05 1.34 -13.34
N LEU A 9 0.98 1.15 -14.27
CA LEU A 9 2.08 2.09 -14.49
C LEU A 9 1.65 3.11 -15.56
N LEU A 10 1.78 4.40 -15.25
CA LEU A 10 1.61 5.47 -16.22
C LEU A 10 2.96 6.15 -16.48
N ASP A 11 3.35 6.23 -17.74
CA ASP A 11 4.64 6.78 -18.17
C ASP A 11 4.88 8.18 -17.63
N ASN A 12 6.05 8.39 -17.02
CA ASN A 12 6.47 9.64 -16.36
C ASN A 12 5.53 10.15 -15.26
N TYR A 13 4.49 9.39 -14.88
CA TYR A 13 3.53 9.76 -13.84
C TYR A 13 3.72 8.93 -12.57
N GLY A 14 3.99 7.63 -12.72
CA GLY A 14 4.25 6.69 -11.62
C GLY A 14 3.26 5.54 -11.57
N LEU A 15 3.23 4.84 -10.44
CA LEU A 15 2.26 3.78 -10.19
C LEU A 15 0.94 4.36 -9.68
N VAL A 16 -0.16 3.92 -10.27
CA VAL A 16 -1.52 4.23 -9.85
C VAL A 16 -2.14 2.95 -9.31
N VAL A 17 -2.61 3.02 -8.08
CA VAL A 17 -3.22 1.90 -7.37
C VAL A 17 -4.66 2.31 -7.05
N SER A 18 -5.63 1.57 -7.57
CA SER A 18 -7.03 1.70 -7.20
C SER A 18 -7.42 0.52 -6.33
N MET A 19 -8.01 0.78 -5.16
CA MET A 19 -8.50 -0.25 -4.24
C MET A 19 -9.94 0.07 -3.86
N THR A 20 -10.79 -0.94 -3.78
CA THR A 20 -12.22 -0.79 -3.46
C THR A 20 -12.64 -1.84 -2.45
N ALA A 21 -13.29 -1.42 -1.37
CA ALA A 21 -13.85 -2.31 -0.36
C ALA A 21 -15.38 -2.25 -0.40
N MET A 22 -16.02 -3.42 -0.55
CA MET A 22 -17.47 -3.57 -0.46
C MET A 22 -17.88 -3.59 1.01
N GLU A 23 -18.00 -2.40 1.60
CA GLU A 23 -18.22 -2.18 3.03
C GLU A 23 -19.11 -0.94 3.25
N GLN A 24 -20.23 -1.15 3.93
CA GLN A 24 -21.10 -0.06 4.36
C GLN A 24 -20.62 0.52 5.69
N ASN A 25 -20.61 1.85 5.80
CA ASN A 25 -20.26 2.58 7.02
C ASN A 25 -18.89 2.16 7.62
N PRO A 26 -17.79 2.24 6.84
CA PRO A 26 -16.46 1.90 7.36
C PRO A 26 -16.11 2.77 8.58
N LEU A 27 -15.50 2.16 9.60
CA LEU A 27 -14.91 2.92 10.71
C LEU A 27 -13.80 3.82 10.15
N ARG A 28 -13.86 5.12 10.48
CA ARG A 28 -12.97 6.15 9.91
C ARG A 28 -12.84 7.35 10.87
N ARG A 29 -12.11 7.17 11.97
CA ARG A 29 -11.91 8.18 13.01
C ARG A 29 -10.74 9.10 12.72
N PHE A 30 -9.69 8.57 12.09
CA PHE A 30 -8.47 9.31 11.80
C PHE A 30 -8.62 10.13 10.52
N THR A 31 -8.07 11.34 10.54
CA THR A 31 -8.21 12.32 9.45
C THR A 31 -6.88 12.90 8.99
N GLU A 32 -5.82 12.77 9.80
CA GLU A 32 -4.52 13.34 9.48
C GLU A 32 -3.57 12.26 8.97
N ASP A 33 -2.68 12.63 8.06
CA ASP A 33 -1.61 11.74 7.62
C ASP A 33 -0.73 11.34 8.81
N GLU A 34 -0.23 10.10 8.77
CA GLU A 34 0.59 9.47 9.81
C GLU A 34 -0.14 9.13 11.12
N ASP A 35 -1.46 9.30 11.18
CA ASP A 35 -2.32 8.72 12.22
C ASP A 35 -2.30 7.17 12.17
N PRO A 36 -2.69 6.47 13.26
CA PRO A 36 -2.76 5.00 13.30
C PRO A 36 -4.00 4.47 12.55
N VAL A 37 -4.04 4.72 11.24
CA VAL A 37 -5.15 4.38 10.33
C VAL A 37 -5.45 2.88 10.23
N TYR A 38 -4.52 2.01 10.63
CA TYR A 38 -4.72 0.56 10.75
C TYR A 38 -5.76 0.17 11.82
N GLN A 39 -6.10 1.06 12.76
CA GLN A 39 -7.22 0.86 13.70
C GLN A 39 -8.58 1.27 13.12
N ASP A 40 -8.62 1.88 11.95
CA ASP A 40 -9.87 2.12 11.23
C ASP A 40 -10.08 1.01 10.19
N SER A 41 -11.15 1.11 9.39
CA SER A 41 -11.25 0.28 8.20
C SER A 41 -10.22 0.73 7.17
N GLY A 42 -9.13 -0.06 7.07
CA GLY A 42 -7.97 0.25 6.26
C GLY A 42 -7.86 -0.58 4.97
N LEU A 43 -7.32 0.05 3.93
CA LEU A 43 -6.79 -0.55 2.71
C LEU A 43 -5.30 -0.23 2.65
N GLU A 44 -4.47 -1.24 2.41
CA GLU A 44 -3.02 -1.06 2.41
C GLU A 44 -2.38 -1.67 1.18
N ILE A 45 -1.27 -1.06 0.73
CA ILE A 45 -0.39 -1.66 -0.27
C ILE A 45 1.06 -1.58 0.19
N PHE A 46 1.75 -2.71 0.07
CA PHE A 46 3.16 -2.87 0.40
C PHE A 46 3.91 -3.23 -0.87
N ILE A 47 5.01 -2.56 -1.16
CA ILE A 47 5.74 -2.70 -2.44
C ILE A 47 7.25 -2.70 -2.20
N ASN A 48 7.95 -3.63 -2.84
CA ASN A 48 9.40 -3.70 -2.89
C ASN A 48 9.85 -3.58 -4.36
N PHE A 49 10.59 -2.51 -4.68
CA PHE A 49 11.21 -2.30 -5.98
C PHE A 49 12.65 -2.84 -6.05
N GLY A 50 13.18 -3.32 -4.93
CA GLY A 50 14.59 -3.65 -4.76
C GLY A 50 15.01 -4.93 -5.49
N THR A 51 16.32 -5.06 -5.70
CA THR A 51 16.95 -6.29 -6.17
C THR A 51 17.15 -7.28 -5.02
N ASP A 52 17.74 -8.46 -5.26
CA ASP A 52 18.00 -9.47 -4.22
C ASP A 52 18.68 -8.92 -2.95
N ASN A 53 19.54 -7.89 -3.09
CA ASN A 53 20.22 -7.24 -1.97
C ASN A 53 19.31 -6.36 -1.09
N GLN A 54 18.12 -6.02 -1.56
CA GLN A 54 17.10 -5.18 -0.90
C GLN A 54 15.77 -5.92 -0.75
N LYS A 55 15.77 -7.25 -0.83
CA LYS A 55 14.56 -8.09 -0.81
C LYS A 55 13.62 -7.84 0.39
N PHE A 56 14.15 -7.27 1.48
CA PHE A 56 13.40 -7.01 2.71
C PHE A 56 13.08 -5.53 2.95
N GLU A 57 13.53 -4.61 2.09
CA GLU A 57 13.24 -3.18 2.20
C GLU A 57 12.03 -2.81 1.34
N TYR A 58 10.91 -2.46 1.95
CA TYR A 58 9.69 -2.14 1.22
C TYR A 58 9.13 -0.79 1.63
N LEU A 59 8.20 -0.31 0.83
CA LEU A 59 7.31 0.80 1.13
C LEU A 59 5.98 0.24 1.59
N ASN A 60 5.36 0.84 2.59
CA ASN A 60 3.97 0.58 2.95
C ASN A 60 3.18 1.88 2.96
N PHE A 61 2.00 1.82 2.35
CA PHE A 61 1.00 2.86 2.36
C PHE A 61 -0.26 2.26 2.96
N GLU A 62 -0.70 2.80 4.09
CA GLU A 62 -1.89 2.39 4.82
C GLU A 62 -2.89 3.55 4.74
N MET A 63 -4.12 3.29 4.28
CA MET A 63 -5.12 4.32 4.04
C MET A 63 -6.47 3.91 4.63
N ASN A 64 -7.12 4.83 5.37
CA ASN A 64 -8.50 4.62 5.80
C ASN A 64 -9.52 5.27 4.83
N ALA A 65 -10.80 5.06 5.09
CA ALA A 65 -11.88 5.60 4.27
C ALA A 65 -12.03 7.14 4.30
N ASN A 66 -11.30 7.87 5.15
CA ASN A 66 -11.21 9.34 5.07
C ASN A 66 -10.10 9.82 4.13
N GLY A 67 -9.22 8.92 3.67
CA GLY A 67 -8.07 9.26 2.85
C GLY A 67 -6.83 9.66 3.66
N ALA A 68 -6.89 9.61 4.99
CA ALA A 68 -5.71 9.74 5.84
C ALA A 68 -4.74 8.59 5.53
N MET A 69 -3.46 8.91 5.37
CA MET A 69 -2.46 7.95 4.95
C MET A 69 -1.28 7.90 5.91
N LEU A 70 -0.87 6.69 6.29
CA LEU A 70 0.40 6.42 6.97
C LEU A 70 1.38 5.81 5.96
N SER A 71 2.58 6.38 5.85
CA SER A 71 3.53 6.04 4.79
C SER A 71 4.95 5.81 5.32
N ASN A 72 5.43 4.57 5.22
CA ASN A 72 6.71 4.15 5.78
C ASN A 72 7.57 3.41 4.76
N CYS A 73 8.87 3.35 5.04
CA CYS A 73 9.84 2.59 4.29
C CYS A 73 10.81 1.84 5.21
N GLY A 74 11.37 0.73 4.72
CA GLY A 74 12.46 0.01 5.36
C GLY A 74 12.15 -1.47 5.56
N THR A 75 12.81 -2.07 6.54
CA THR A 75 12.61 -3.49 6.89
C THR A 75 11.60 -3.64 8.01
N ASN A 76 11.11 -4.86 8.28
CA ASN A 76 10.20 -5.10 9.41
C ASN A 76 10.76 -4.58 10.76
N LYS A 77 12.08 -4.64 10.98
CA LYS A 77 12.68 -4.22 12.25
C LYS A 77 13.01 -2.73 12.31
N ASN A 78 13.22 -2.09 11.16
CA ASN A 78 13.70 -0.72 11.05
C ASN A 78 12.87 0.00 9.97
N ARG A 79 11.66 0.43 10.33
CA ARG A 79 10.83 1.30 9.51
C ARG A 79 10.99 2.76 9.93
N ARG A 80 10.84 3.66 8.97
CA ARG A 80 10.82 5.11 9.17
C ARG A 80 9.88 5.76 8.15
N LYS A 81 9.41 6.96 8.46
CA LYS A 81 8.49 7.69 7.57
C LYS A 81 9.17 7.98 6.25
N ILE A 82 8.41 7.89 5.15
CA ILE A 82 8.93 8.25 3.82
C ILE A 82 9.38 9.72 3.80
N SER A 83 8.66 10.60 4.52
CA SER A 83 8.98 12.02 4.66
C SER A 83 10.34 12.30 5.30
N ASP A 84 10.89 11.36 6.06
CA ASP A 84 12.21 11.49 6.68
C ASP A 84 13.34 11.17 5.69
N VAL A 85 13.01 10.58 4.54
CA VAL A 85 13.96 10.12 3.52
C VAL A 85 13.95 11.02 2.28
N THR A 86 12.78 11.52 1.89
CA THR A 86 12.61 12.27 0.64
C THR A 86 11.45 13.25 0.72
N SER A 87 11.48 14.29 -0.12
CA SER A 87 10.38 15.25 -0.29
C SER A 87 9.33 14.80 -1.30
N TYR A 88 9.49 13.63 -1.92
CA TYR A 88 8.48 13.05 -2.79
C TYR A 88 7.48 12.23 -1.96
N HIS A 89 6.20 12.47 -2.18
CA HIS A 89 5.12 11.85 -1.41
C HIS A 89 4.11 11.17 -2.32
N ALA A 90 3.55 10.05 -1.86
CA ALA A 90 2.38 9.49 -2.49
C ALA A 90 1.16 10.39 -2.28
N ILE A 91 0.20 10.32 -3.20
CA ILE A 91 -1.02 11.13 -3.14
C ILE A 91 -2.20 10.16 -3.03
N CYS A 92 -2.98 10.30 -1.97
CA CYS A 92 -4.16 9.51 -1.71
C CYS A 92 -5.43 10.33 -2.00
N LYS A 93 -6.41 9.71 -2.65
CA LYS A 93 -7.79 10.22 -2.73
C LYS A 93 -8.75 9.12 -2.30
N ALA A 94 -9.58 9.41 -1.31
CA ALA A 94 -10.68 8.54 -0.91
C ALA A 94 -12.01 9.01 -1.51
N GLU A 95 -12.90 8.06 -1.77
CA GLU A 95 -14.29 8.31 -2.14
C GLU A 95 -15.18 7.30 -1.44
N LEU A 96 -16.24 7.80 -0.79
CA LEU A 96 -17.25 6.97 -0.13
C LEU A 96 -18.54 6.98 -0.93
N ASN A 97 -19.11 5.79 -1.09
CA ASN A 97 -20.41 5.56 -1.69
C ASN A 97 -21.33 4.87 -0.67
N ASP A 98 -22.58 4.64 -1.05
CA ASP A 98 -23.57 4.03 -0.15
C ASP A 98 -23.20 2.60 0.28
N ASN A 99 -22.55 1.84 -0.60
CA ASN A 99 -22.28 0.40 -0.42
C ASN A 99 -20.81 0.03 -0.41
N ASP A 100 -19.93 0.97 -0.75
CA ASP A 100 -18.51 0.74 -0.92
C ASP A 100 -17.74 2.04 -0.66
N TRP A 101 -16.43 1.89 -0.57
CA TRP A 101 -15.51 3.00 -0.59
C TRP A 101 -14.25 2.61 -1.37
N ASN A 102 -13.61 3.60 -1.96
CA ASN A 102 -12.42 3.40 -2.77
C ASN A 102 -11.28 4.34 -2.40
N ILE A 103 -10.07 3.88 -2.70
CA ILE A 103 -8.83 4.64 -2.64
C ILE A 103 -8.22 4.68 -4.03
N LEU A 104 -7.81 5.86 -4.46
CA LEU A 104 -6.90 6.07 -5.57
C LEU A 104 -5.59 6.62 -5.02
N LEU A 105 -4.55 5.78 -5.05
CA LEU A 105 -3.20 6.11 -4.61
C LEU A 105 -2.31 6.33 -5.83
N ARG A 106 -1.59 7.45 -5.87
CA ARG A 106 -0.48 7.68 -6.80
C ARG A 106 0.83 7.59 -6.05
N ILE A 107 1.73 6.72 -6.49
CA ILE A 107 3.13 6.67 -6.08
C ILE A 107 3.94 7.31 -7.22
N PRO A 108 4.45 8.56 -7.06
CA PRO A 108 5.12 9.27 -8.14
C PRO A 108 6.38 8.56 -8.62
N MET A 109 6.73 8.76 -9.90
CA MET A 109 7.93 8.17 -10.48
C MET A 109 9.21 8.57 -9.72
N GLU A 110 9.28 9.79 -9.20
CA GLU A 110 10.42 10.28 -8.43
C GLU A 110 10.57 9.57 -7.09
N LEU A 111 9.44 9.23 -6.45
CA LEU A 111 9.43 8.41 -5.25
C LEU A 111 9.89 6.98 -5.57
N ILE A 112 9.40 6.41 -6.67
CA ILE A 112 9.84 5.09 -7.15
C ILE A 112 11.36 5.10 -7.40
N CYS A 113 11.88 6.07 -8.15
CA CYS A 113 13.32 6.21 -8.40
C CYS A 113 14.13 6.30 -7.10
N THR A 114 13.63 6.97 -6.06
CA THR A 114 14.30 7.06 -4.74
C THR A 114 14.55 5.67 -4.15
N PHE A 115 13.61 4.74 -4.33
CA PHE A 115 13.65 3.38 -3.78
C PHE A 115 13.97 2.28 -4.81
N ASN A 116 14.28 2.66 -6.04
CA ASN A 116 14.63 1.76 -7.15
C ASN A 116 15.98 2.14 -7.76
N GLU A 117 16.97 2.44 -6.92
CA GLU A 117 18.35 2.75 -7.33
C GLU A 117 18.46 3.87 -8.40
N GLY A 118 17.57 4.87 -8.31
CA GLY A 118 17.50 5.99 -9.26
C GLY A 118 16.85 5.66 -10.61
N ARG A 119 16.33 4.44 -10.79
CA ARG A 119 15.73 3.99 -12.05
C ARG A 119 14.21 4.14 -12.03
N PRO A 120 13.61 4.70 -13.10
CA PRO A 120 12.16 4.65 -13.26
C PRO A 120 11.73 3.21 -13.55
N LEU A 121 10.50 2.87 -13.15
CA LEU A 121 9.86 1.65 -13.62
C LEU A 121 9.46 1.78 -15.08
N LYS A 122 9.53 0.66 -15.81
CA LYS A 122 9.11 0.54 -17.21
C LYS A 122 8.56 -0.84 -17.49
N GLN A 123 7.98 -1.00 -18.68
CA GLN A 123 7.54 -2.30 -19.19
C GLN A 123 8.64 -3.37 -19.05
N GLY A 124 8.23 -4.56 -18.62
CA GLY A 124 9.10 -5.70 -18.39
C GLY A 124 9.83 -5.69 -17.04
N ASP A 125 9.83 -4.57 -16.32
CA ASP A 125 10.35 -4.56 -14.95
C ASP A 125 9.44 -5.39 -14.04
N LYS A 126 10.08 -5.92 -12.98
CA LYS A 126 9.44 -6.70 -11.94
C LYS A 126 9.58 -6.00 -10.60
N PHE A 127 8.59 -6.23 -9.75
CA PHE A 127 8.61 -5.82 -8.35
C PHE A 127 7.78 -6.83 -7.54
N THR A 128 7.90 -6.82 -6.22
CA THR A 128 7.02 -7.62 -5.36
C THR A 128 6.09 -6.71 -4.58
N PHE A 129 4.87 -7.18 -4.33
CA PHE A 129 3.88 -6.42 -3.58
C PHE A 129 2.89 -7.31 -2.85
N ASN A 130 2.13 -6.71 -1.93
CA ASN A 130 0.90 -7.29 -1.43
C ASN A 130 -0.10 -6.19 -1.11
N CYS A 131 -1.37 -6.53 -1.15
CA CYS A 131 -2.48 -5.62 -0.82
C CYS A 131 -3.26 -6.20 0.35
N TYR A 132 -3.73 -5.33 1.24
CA TYR A 132 -4.41 -5.74 2.45
C TYR A 132 -5.71 -4.97 2.68
N LYS A 133 -6.62 -5.64 3.40
CA LYS A 133 -7.80 -5.04 4.01
C LYS A 133 -7.75 -5.38 5.50
N ILE A 134 -7.78 -4.36 6.34
CA ILE A 134 -7.54 -4.51 7.77
C ILE A 134 -8.49 -3.67 8.62
N SER A 135 -8.61 -4.05 9.88
CA SER A 135 -8.83 -3.16 11.01
C SER A 135 -8.32 -3.88 12.26
N GLU A 136 -7.53 -3.19 13.09
CA GLU A 136 -7.07 -3.69 14.39
C GLU A 136 -8.01 -3.28 15.55
N ASP A 137 -9.03 -2.45 15.29
CA ASP A 137 -10.00 -2.09 16.33
C ASP A 137 -10.88 -3.30 16.68
N PRO A 138 -11.00 -3.67 17.97
CA PRO A 138 -11.76 -4.85 18.39
C PRO A 138 -13.22 -4.87 17.96
N SER A 139 -13.84 -3.72 17.67
CA SER A 139 -15.24 -3.64 17.26
C SER A 139 -15.48 -4.13 15.84
N ILE A 140 -14.46 -4.09 14.98
CA ILE A 140 -14.53 -4.46 13.56
C ILE A 140 -13.24 -5.18 13.13
N GLU A 141 -12.63 -5.97 14.01
CA GLU A 141 -11.32 -6.58 13.74
C GLU A 141 -11.38 -7.57 12.55
N HIS A 142 -10.55 -7.35 11.54
CA HIS A 142 -10.41 -8.27 10.39
C HIS A 142 -9.05 -8.11 9.72
N TYR A 143 -8.61 -9.15 9.03
CA TYR A 143 -7.36 -9.18 8.27
C TYR A 143 -7.57 -9.97 6.98
N ALA A 144 -7.27 -9.38 5.84
CA ALA A 144 -7.27 -10.05 4.54
C ALA A 144 -6.07 -9.60 3.71
N SER A 145 -5.58 -10.50 2.86
CA SER A 145 -4.42 -10.28 1.99
C SER A 145 -4.70 -10.80 0.60
N TYR A 146 -4.09 -10.16 -0.40
CA TYR A 146 -4.10 -10.66 -1.78
C TYR A 146 -3.22 -11.91 -1.91
N SER A 147 -1.93 -11.79 -1.55
CA SER A 147 -1.00 -12.92 -1.50
C SER A 147 -1.06 -13.56 -0.11
N PRO A 148 -1.30 -14.89 0.00
CA PRO A 148 -1.43 -15.56 1.29
C PRO A 148 -0.19 -15.43 2.16
N ILE A 149 -0.41 -15.17 3.45
CA ILE A 149 0.65 -15.10 4.47
C ILE A 149 0.54 -16.31 5.39
N GLN A 150 1.65 -17.02 5.57
CA GLN A 150 1.72 -18.11 6.54
C GLN A 150 2.45 -17.64 7.80
N SER A 151 1.68 -17.21 8.80
CA SER A 151 2.19 -16.72 10.08
C SER A 151 1.28 -17.20 11.23
N PRO A 152 1.84 -17.50 12.44
CA PRO A 152 1.03 -17.92 13.58
C PRO A 152 0.10 -16.81 14.12
N VAL A 153 0.39 -15.56 13.78
CA VAL A 153 -0.39 -14.37 14.15
C VAL A 153 -0.53 -13.45 12.94
N PRO A 154 -1.58 -12.62 12.83
CA PRO A 154 -1.67 -11.60 11.80
C PRO A 154 -0.40 -10.74 11.75
N ASN A 155 0.26 -10.71 10.59
CA ASN A 155 1.48 -9.95 10.39
C ASN A 155 1.69 -9.68 8.90
N PHE A 156 1.47 -8.44 8.47
CA PHE A 156 1.60 -8.01 7.08
C PHE A 156 3.01 -7.55 6.68
N HIS A 157 3.89 -7.35 7.66
CA HIS A 157 5.27 -6.89 7.47
C HIS A 157 6.24 -8.04 7.14
N LEU A 158 5.81 -8.98 6.27
CA LEU A 158 6.55 -10.17 5.88
C LEU A 158 6.77 -10.19 4.34
N PRO A 159 7.78 -9.46 3.83
CA PRO A 159 8.00 -9.30 2.39
C PRO A 159 8.34 -10.61 1.65
N GLU A 160 8.71 -11.68 2.36
CA GLU A 160 8.85 -13.02 1.78
C GLU A 160 7.54 -13.60 1.22
N PHE A 161 6.38 -13.07 1.63
CA PHE A 161 5.06 -13.47 1.13
C PHE A 161 4.48 -12.49 0.07
N PHE A 162 5.23 -11.47 -0.33
CA PHE A 162 4.80 -10.59 -1.41
C PHE A 162 4.77 -11.35 -2.73
N ALA A 163 3.71 -11.12 -3.51
CA ALA A 163 3.59 -11.69 -4.85
C ALA A 163 4.50 -10.94 -5.83
N GLU A 164 5.05 -11.66 -6.81
CA GLU A 164 5.77 -11.04 -7.93
C GLU A 164 4.78 -10.43 -8.93
N ALA A 165 5.05 -9.19 -9.34
CA ALA A 165 4.38 -8.51 -10.45
C ALA A 165 5.38 -8.30 -11.60
N THR A 166 4.86 -8.34 -12.83
CA THR A 166 5.59 -7.91 -14.04
C THR A 166 4.77 -6.83 -14.73
N ILE A 167 5.40 -5.73 -15.11
CA ILE A 167 4.73 -4.65 -15.85
C ILE A 167 4.56 -5.09 -17.30
N VAL A 168 3.30 -5.15 -17.75
CA VAL A 168 2.91 -5.58 -19.10
C VAL A 168 2.28 -4.41 -19.88
N ASP A 169 2.25 -4.53 -21.20
CA ASP A 169 1.48 -3.61 -22.05
C ASP A 169 -0.01 -3.78 -21.79
N CYS A 170 -0.74 -2.65 -21.84
CA CYS A 170 -2.19 -2.61 -21.80
C CYS A 170 -2.77 -2.66 -23.22
#